data_AF-A0A3S2BIE6-F1
#
_entry.id   AF-A0A3S2BIE6-F1
#
_cell.length_a   1.000
_cell.length_b   1.000
_cell.length_c   1.000
_cell.angle_alpha   90.00
_cell.angle_beta   90.00
_cell.angle_gamma   90.00
#
_symmetry.space_group_name_H-M   'P 1'
#
loop_
_entity.id
_entity.type
_entity.pdbx_description
1 polymer ?
#
loop_
_entity_poly.entity_id
_entity_poly.type
_entity_poly.pdbx_seq_one_letter_code
_entity_poly.pdbx_strand_id
1 'polypeptide(L)' 'STVHVNRMLQELRRRGLIATTGPRVQALDWPGLTRAGDFETTYLHQRNPAA' A
#
# COMPACT_ATOMS: atom_id res chain seq x y z
N SER A 1 -9.26 9.98 -10.75
CA SER A 1 -10.67 9.53 -10.88
C SER A 1 -11.01 8.51 -9.80
N THR A 2 -12.22 8.56 -9.23
CA THR A 2 -12.72 7.60 -8.22
C THR A 2 -12.62 6.14 -8.69
N VAL A 3 -12.84 5.89 -9.98
CA VAL A 3 -12.67 4.58 -10.62
C VAL A 3 -11.23 4.05 -10.59
N HIS A 4 -10.21 4.93 -10.60
CA HIS A 4 -8.81 4.53 -10.56
C HIS A 4 -8.43 4.01 -9.16
N VAL A 5 -8.90 4.70 -8.12
CA VAL A 5 -8.73 4.29 -6.73
C VAL A 5 -9.43 2.94 -6.48
N ASN A 6 -10.67 2.79 -6.96
CA ASN A 6 -11.40 1.52 -6.83
C ASN A 6 -10.69 0.36 -7.55
N ARG A 7 -10.12 0.59 -8.73
CA ARG A 7 -9.33 -0.43 -9.46
C ARG A 7 -8.06 -0.81 -8.69
N MET A 8 -7.37 0.16 -8.10
CA MET A 8 -6.20 -0.13 -7.24
C MET A 8 -6.59 -0.95 -6.02
N LEU A 9 -7.66 -0.58 -5.30
CA LEU A 9 -8.12 -1.33 -4.12
C LEU A 9 -8.56 -2.75 -4.47
N GLN A 10 -9.20 -2.94 -5.62
CA GLN A 10 -9.54 -4.28 -6.13
C GLN A 10 -8.29 -5.11 -6.42
N GLU A 11 -7.26 -4.53 -7.03
CA GLU A 11 -6.01 -5.23 -7.33
C GLU A 11 -5.26 -5.61 -6.05
N LEU A 12 -5.17 -4.71 -5.07
CA LEU A 12 -4.54 -5.00 -3.77
C LEU A 12 -5.27 -6.14 -3.03
N ARG A 13 -6.61 -6.18 -3.10
CA ARG A 13 -7.41 -7.30 -2.58
C ARG A 13 -7.13 -8.60 -3.32
N ARG A 14 -7.08 -8.56 -4.66
CA ARG A 14 -6.78 -9.73 -5.50
C ARG A 14 -5.41 -10.33 -5.20
N ARG A 15 -4.44 -9.48 -4.88
CA ARG A 15 -3.08 -9.87 -4.47
C ARG A 15 -2.99 -10.33 -3.01
N GLY A 16 -4.07 -10.28 -2.24
CA GLY A 16 -4.07 -10.64 -0.82
C GLY A 16 -3.34 -9.64 0.08
N LEU A 17 -3.08 -8.43 -0.40
CA LEU A 17 -2.33 -7.41 0.35
C LEU A 17 -3.21 -6.67 1.37
N ILE A 18 -4.50 -6.52 1.05
CA ILE A 18 -5.49 -5.90 1.93
C ILE A 18 -6.79 -6.70 2.01
N ALA A 19 -7.49 -6.55 3.13
CA ALA A 19 -8.91 -6.88 3.27
C ALA A 19 -9.72 -5.59 3.46
N THR A 20 -10.99 -5.60 3.05
CA THR A 20 -11.90 -4.46 3.25
C THR A 20 -13.20 -4.93 3.86
N THR A 21 -13.62 -4.29 4.95
CA THR A 21 -14.88 -4.57 5.66
C THR A 21 -15.66 -3.27 5.81
N GLY A 22 -16.65 -3.07 4.95
CA GLY A 22 -17.37 -1.80 4.85
C GLY A 22 -16.40 -0.65 4.53
N PRO A 23 -16.34 0.43 5.34
CA PRO A 23 -15.42 1.54 5.14
C PRO A 23 -14.00 1.26 5.65
N ARG A 24 -13.75 0.12 6.31
CA ARG A 24 -12.45 -0.21 6.90
C ARG A 24 -11.56 -0.96 5.91
N VAL A 25 -10.29 -0.59 5.86
CA VAL A 25 -9.24 -1.31 5.14
C VAL A 25 -8.25 -1.87 6.15
N GLN A 26 -7.92 -3.15 6.01
CA GLN A 26 -6.93 -3.83 6.83
C GLN A 26 -5.75 -4.24 5.94
N ALA A 27 -4.54 -3.88 6.34
CA ALA A 27 -3.32 -4.40 5.73
C ALA A 27 -3.08 -5.83 6.19
N LEU A 28 -3.00 -6.78 5.24
CA LEU A 28 -2.69 -8.18 5.50
C LEU A 28 -1.20 -8.47 5.34
N ASP A 29 -0.59 -7.86 4.32
CA ASP A 29 0.85 -7.95 4.04
C ASP A 29 1.44 -6.54 3.91
N TRP A 30 1.99 -6.04 5.01
CA TRP A 30 2.59 -4.71 5.06
C TRP A 30 3.84 -4.59 4.16
N PRO A 31 4.82 -5.51 4.21
CA PRO A 31 5.94 -5.50 3.26
C PRO A 31 5.50 -5.55 1.79
N GLY A 32 4.49 -6.36 1.46
CA GLY A 32 3.93 -6.43 0.11
C GLY A 32 3.25 -5.14 -0.33
N LEU A 33 2.57 -4.45 0.60
CA LEU A 33 2.01 -3.11 0.37
C LEU A 33 3.08 -2.06 0.12
N THR A 34 4.16 -2.06 0.91
CA THR A 34 5.29 -1.14 0.71
C THR A 34 5.89 -1.31 -0.68
N ARG A 35 6.08 -2.56 -1.13
CA ARG A 35 6.54 -2.85 -2.51
C ARG A 35 5.51 -2.45 -3.56
N ALA A 36 4.24 -2.76 -3.37
CA ALA A 36 3.18 -2.47 -4.35
C ALA A 36 2.88 -0.96 -4.48
N GLY A 37 3.18 -0.18 -3.44
CA GLY A 37 3.11 1.28 -3.45
C GLY A 37 4.41 1.95 -3.88
N ASP A 38 5.42 1.19 -4.33
CA ASP A 38 6.77 1.68 -4.64
C ASP A 38 7.30 2.63 -3.56
N PHE A 39 7.00 2.31 -2.29
CA PHE A 39 7.33 3.19 -1.18
C PHE A 39 8.82 3.12 -0.88
N GLU A 40 9.50 4.24 -1.08
CA GLU A 40 10.87 4.42 -0.64
C GLU A 40 10.91 5.27 0.63
N THR A 41 11.70 4.86 1.63
CA THR A 41 11.89 5.61 2.89
C THR A 41 12.45 7.02 2.68
N THR A 42 13.11 7.25 1.55
CA THR A 42 13.57 8.57 1.08
C THR A 42 12.41 9.55 0.87
N TYR A 43 11.20 9.06 0.60
CA TYR A 43 9.96 9.85 0.51
C TYR A 43 9.64 10.57 1.83
N LEU A 44 10.02 10.01 2.97
CA LEU A 44 9.83 10.64 4.28
C LEU A 44 10.95 11.61 4.66
N HIS A 45 11.91 11.88 3.75
CA HIS A 45 13.12 12.67 4.02
C HIS A 45 13.90 12.20 5.27
N GLN A 46 13.72 10.95 5.67
CA GLN A 46 14.51 10.36 6.75
C GLN A 46 15.92 10.13 6.20
N ARG A 47 16.89 10.88 6.71
CA ARG A 47 18.31 10.60 6.46
C ARG A 47 18.58 9.15 6.88
N ASN A 48 18.96 8.34 5.90
CA ASN A 48 19.47 7.00 6.15
C ASN A 48 20.63 7.10 7.17
N PRO A 49 20.54 6.48 8.36
CA PRO A 49 21.63 6.53 9.33
C PRO A 49 22.83 5.63 8.94
N ALA A 50 22.83 5.02 7.75
CA ALA A 50 23.99 4.35 7.18
C ALA A 50 24.50 5.13 5.96
N ALA A 51 25.32 6.14 6.21
CA ALA A 51 26.28 6.72 5.28
C ALA A 51 27.64 6.77 5.99
#